data_AF-A0A1G9Y2S2-F1
#
_entry.id   AF-A0A1G9Y2S2-F1
#
_cell.length_a   1.000
_cell.length_b   1.000
_cell.length_c   1.000
_cell.angle_alpha   90.00
_cell.angle_beta   90.00
_cell.angle_gamma   90.00
#
_symmetry.space_group_name_H-M   'P 1'
#
loop_
_entity.id
_entity.type
_entity.pdbx_description
1 polymer ?
#
loop_
_entity_poly.entity_id
_entity_poly.type
_entity_poly.pdbx_seq_one_letter_code
_entity_poly.pdbx_strand_id
1 'polypeptide(L)'
;MRLATWAASAAALTLATAGAVVALAPAGNAAATNVYSVAPYVDMSNSQEGLLDTAITGHGLKAYTAAFVLGSGCNQIWGDTLPIGADSFTDPLIAKAKSEGASVIISSGGASGLPLAWTCSNQSSIDAGYQALINDYGVTQLDFDIEGAAIADTGAAARQMQAMKDLKASNPNLKFSVTLPVLASGLTGDGVNIIKAAKTAGVKIDVVNIMTMDFYSGTGTEMGQGSVSAAQATLAQMQSVDSSYSYANLGITPMIGKNDDGSTFTLADAQTVESFAAQHGVGRLAFWAVTRDQQCGGSANSLPTCSEISQSPLAFTDAFQQYAGGSGGTSGGTTGGTTTGGTTTGGTTTGGSTTGGSTTGGTGTCTTASWSSSQIYVGGDKVSWKGHTWQAKWWTQGEEPGTTGQWGVWQDLGAC
;
A
#
# COMPACT_ATOMS: atom_id res chain seq x y z
N MET A 1 1.49 -104.33 -13.87
CA MET A 1 1.02 -104.01 -15.24
C MET A 1 0.64 -102.53 -15.24
N ARG A 2 1.35 -101.74 -16.07
CA ARG A 2 1.04 -100.36 -16.53
C ARG A 2 1.25 -99.16 -15.58
N LEU A 3 1.95 -98.20 -16.18
CA LEU A 3 2.40 -96.87 -15.75
C LEU A 3 1.26 -95.83 -15.66
N ALA A 4 1.64 -94.65 -15.14
CA ALA A 4 1.22 -93.28 -15.51
C ALA A 4 0.43 -92.55 -14.40
N THR A 5 0.62 -91.27 -14.07
CA THR A 5 1.54 -90.19 -14.46
C THR A 5 1.29 -89.03 -13.48
N TRP A 6 2.24 -88.12 -13.38
CA TRP A 6 2.25 -86.93 -12.53
C TRP A 6 1.16 -85.89 -12.87
N ALA A 7 0.74 -85.11 -11.87
CA ALA A 7 0.33 -83.71 -12.07
C ALA A 7 0.72 -82.88 -10.85
N ALA A 8 1.76 -82.07 -11.01
CA ALA A 8 2.16 -81.02 -10.09
C ALA A 8 1.15 -79.86 -10.20
N SER A 9 0.60 -79.41 -9.07
CA SER A 9 -0.14 -78.14 -9.02
C SER A 9 0.80 -77.04 -8.53
N ALA A 10 0.97 -76.04 -9.38
CA ALA A 10 1.75 -74.85 -9.13
C ALA A 10 1.12 -73.97 -8.03
N ALA A 11 1.88 -73.67 -6.99
CA ALA A 11 1.58 -72.59 -6.07
C ALA A 11 2.02 -71.26 -6.73
N ALA A 12 1.06 -70.53 -7.30
CA ALA A 12 1.30 -69.18 -7.78
C ALA A 12 1.19 -68.20 -6.60
N LEU A 13 2.32 -67.62 -6.24
CA LEU A 13 2.49 -66.54 -5.27
C LEU A 13 1.88 -65.26 -5.84
N THR A 14 0.71 -64.84 -5.33
CA THR A 14 0.12 -63.54 -5.65
C THR A 14 0.90 -62.44 -4.93
N LEU A 15 1.72 -61.68 -5.67
CA LEU A 15 2.26 -60.40 -5.23
C LEU A 15 1.10 -59.42 -5.03
N ALA A 16 0.82 -59.05 -3.78
CA ALA A 16 -0.02 -57.89 -3.47
C ALA A 16 0.81 -56.62 -3.73
N THR A 17 0.52 -55.93 -4.83
CA THR A 17 0.99 -54.57 -5.05
C THR A 17 0.30 -53.65 -4.04
N ALA A 18 1.00 -53.24 -3.00
CA ALA A 18 0.58 -52.15 -2.13
C ALA A 18 0.62 -50.85 -2.95
N GLY A 19 -0.50 -50.49 -3.55
CA GLY A 19 -0.70 -49.16 -4.12
C GLY A 19 -0.65 -48.14 -2.99
N ALA A 20 0.46 -47.40 -2.89
CA ALA A 20 0.54 -46.21 -2.06
C ALA A 20 -0.44 -45.18 -2.65
N VAL A 21 -1.65 -45.13 -2.13
CA VAL A 21 -2.50 -43.96 -2.24
C VAL A 21 -1.81 -42.84 -1.47
N VAL A 22 -1.12 -41.98 -2.19
CA VAL A 22 -0.79 -40.64 -1.68
C VAL A 22 -2.13 -39.95 -1.49
N ALA A 23 -2.65 -39.99 -0.27
CA ALA A 23 -3.71 -39.09 0.13
C ALA A 23 -3.13 -37.68 -0.02
N LEU A 24 -3.49 -37.00 -1.11
CA LEU A 24 -3.37 -35.56 -1.20
C LEU A 24 -4.11 -35.02 0.02
N ALA A 25 -3.36 -34.47 0.97
CA ALA A 25 -3.94 -33.64 2.00
C ALA A 25 -4.87 -32.64 1.30
N PRO A 26 -6.11 -32.43 1.78
CA PRO A 26 -6.92 -31.35 1.24
C PRO A 26 -6.05 -30.09 1.31
N ALA A 27 -5.97 -29.36 0.20
CA ALA A 27 -5.39 -28.03 0.19
C ALA A 27 -5.95 -27.31 1.41
N GLY A 28 -5.06 -26.92 2.33
CA GLY A 28 -5.47 -26.36 3.61
C GLY A 28 -6.51 -25.29 3.32
N ASN A 29 -7.71 -25.44 3.88
CA ASN A 29 -8.70 -24.39 3.83
C ASN A 29 -8.01 -23.13 4.33
N ALA A 30 -7.76 -22.17 3.43
CA ALA A 30 -7.50 -20.81 3.83
C ALA A 30 -8.58 -20.50 4.87
N ALA A 31 -8.18 -20.12 6.08
CA ALA A 31 -9.11 -19.49 6.99
C ALA A 31 -9.71 -18.35 6.17
N ALA A 32 -10.98 -18.45 5.81
CA ALA A 32 -11.68 -17.44 5.06
C ALA A 32 -11.66 -16.18 5.93
N THR A 33 -10.63 -15.35 5.75
CA THR A 33 -10.58 -14.04 6.33
C THR A 33 -11.66 -13.28 5.58
N ASN A 34 -12.74 -12.93 6.27
CA ASN A 34 -13.87 -12.12 5.76
C ASN A 34 -13.45 -10.67 5.44
N VAL A 35 -12.20 -10.46 5.00
CA VAL A 35 -11.63 -9.19 4.57
C VAL A 35 -11.62 -9.13 3.05
N TYR A 36 -11.68 -7.95 2.48
CA TYR A 36 -11.56 -7.83 1.01
C TYR A 36 -10.11 -8.06 0.61
N SER A 37 -9.88 -9.06 -0.25
CA SER A 37 -8.55 -9.53 -0.64
C SER A 37 -7.84 -8.60 -1.63
N VAL A 38 -8.59 -7.89 -2.48
CA VAL A 38 -8.08 -6.82 -3.35
C VAL A 38 -8.95 -5.59 -3.13
N ALA A 39 -8.36 -4.52 -2.62
CA ALA A 39 -9.07 -3.28 -2.32
C ALA A 39 -8.14 -2.05 -2.45
N PRO A 40 -7.78 -1.64 -3.69
CA PRO A 40 -6.90 -0.51 -3.93
C PRO A 40 -7.49 0.78 -3.40
N TYR A 41 -6.62 1.74 -3.11
CA TYR A 41 -7.02 3.06 -2.63
C TYR A 41 -7.57 3.89 -3.76
N VAL A 42 -8.57 4.71 -3.42
CA VAL A 42 -9.09 5.71 -4.32
C VAL A 42 -9.27 7.02 -3.58
N ASP A 43 -8.69 8.07 -4.17
CA ASP A 43 -8.74 9.42 -3.62
C ASP A 43 -10.11 10.04 -3.91
N MET A 44 -10.97 10.02 -2.89
CA MET A 44 -12.31 10.61 -2.91
C MET A 44 -12.27 12.14 -2.89
N SER A 45 -11.10 12.76 -2.63
CA SER A 45 -10.99 14.21 -2.56
C SER A 45 -11.00 14.85 -3.94
N ASN A 46 -11.55 16.07 -4.02
CA ASN A 46 -11.38 16.97 -5.16
C ASN A 46 -11.70 16.38 -6.54
N SER A 47 -12.64 15.43 -6.60
CA SER A 47 -13.06 14.79 -7.85
C SER A 47 -11.98 14.01 -8.61
N GLN A 48 -11.03 13.42 -7.88
CA GLN A 48 -9.94 12.64 -8.47
C GLN A 48 -10.32 11.19 -8.83
N GLU A 49 -11.53 10.74 -8.54
CA GLU A 49 -12.05 9.37 -8.68
C GLU A 49 -12.21 8.78 -10.11
N GLY A 50 -11.71 9.46 -11.16
CA GLY A 50 -12.17 9.27 -12.54
C GLY A 50 -12.13 7.84 -13.13
N LEU A 51 -11.38 6.91 -12.54
CA LEU A 51 -11.23 5.54 -13.04
C LEU A 51 -12.02 4.47 -12.27
N LEU A 52 -12.64 4.78 -11.12
CA LEU A 52 -13.27 3.75 -10.27
C LEU A 52 -14.45 3.04 -10.94
N ASP A 53 -15.34 3.79 -11.61
CA ASP A 53 -16.45 3.20 -12.35
C ASP A 53 -15.97 2.18 -13.39
N THR A 54 -14.97 2.57 -14.19
CA THR A 54 -14.37 1.71 -15.20
C THR A 54 -13.66 0.52 -14.55
N ALA A 55 -12.99 0.70 -13.42
CA ALA A 55 -12.36 -0.38 -12.67
C ALA A 55 -13.40 -1.42 -12.21
N ILE A 56 -14.56 -0.98 -11.73
CA ILE A 56 -15.63 -1.87 -11.25
C ILE A 56 -16.34 -2.57 -12.41
N THR A 57 -16.84 -1.80 -13.37
CA THR A 57 -17.72 -2.30 -14.44
C THR A 57 -16.95 -2.94 -15.59
N GLY A 58 -15.77 -2.41 -15.92
CA GLY A 58 -14.92 -2.87 -17.02
C GLY A 58 -13.86 -3.90 -16.61
N HIS A 59 -13.26 -3.74 -15.42
CA HIS A 59 -12.16 -4.58 -14.93
C HIS A 59 -12.53 -5.46 -13.73
N GLY A 60 -13.81 -5.44 -13.35
CA GLY A 60 -14.38 -6.36 -12.38
C GLY A 60 -13.96 -6.11 -10.92
N LEU A 61 -13.42 -4.92 -10.59
CA LEU A 61 -13.05 -4.55 -9.22
C LEU A 61 -14.22 -4.76 -8.26
N LYS A 62 -14.00 -5.55 -7.19
CA LYS A 62 -15.06 -5.96 -6.25
C LYS A 62 -15.03 -5.22 -4.92
N ALA A 63 -13.89 -4.64 -4.56
CA ALA A 63 -13.76 -3.80 -3.40
C ALA A 63 -12.74 -2.70 -3.63
N TYR A 64 -12.86 -1.61 -2.89
CA TYR A 64 -11.93 -0.49 -2.91
C TYR A 64 -11.85 0.16 -1.52
N THR A 65 -10.80 0.95 -1.31
CA THR A 65 -10.57 1.71 -0.09
C THR A 65 -10.74 3.20 -0.39
N ALA A 66 -11.86 3.78 0.04
CA ALA A 66 -12.19 5.18 -0.13
C ALA A 66 -11.36 6.04 0.83
N ALA A 67 -10.50 6.89 0.29
CA ALA A 67 -9.50 7.66 1.01
C ALA A 67 -9.66 9.18 0.77
N PHE A 68 -9.52 10.07 1.74
CA PHE A 68 -9.43 9.82 3.19
C PHE A 68 -10.50 10.61 3.95
N VAL A 69 -10.99 10.01 5.03
CA VAL A 69 -11.69 10.72 6.10
C VAL A 69 -10.66 11.25 7.11
N LEU A 70 -10.71 12.55 7.41
CA LEU A 70 -9.82 13.20 8.34
C LEU A 70 -10.56 13.60 9.61
N GLY A 71 -9.88 13.49 10.74
CA GLY A 71 -10.31 14.08 12.00
C GLY A 71 -10.14 15.60 11.99
N SER A 72 -11.13 16.32 12.51
CA SER A 72 -11.14 17.77 12.67
C SER A 72 -11.68 18.11 14.07
N GLY A 73 -10.76 18.23 15.03
CA GLY A 73 -11.11 18.21 16.45
C GLY A 73 -11.79 16.89 16.81
N CYS A 74 -13.01 16.96 17.36
CA CYS A 74 -13.84 15.77 17.61
C CYS A 74 -14.90 15.51 16.53
N ASN A 75 -14.71 16.05 15.32
CA ASN A 75 -15.53 15.79 14.14
C ASN A 75 -14.71 15.09 13.04
N GLN A 76 -15.36 14.68 11.96
CA GLN A 76 -14.73 14.06 10.79
C GLN A 76 -15.19 14.74 9.51
N ILE A 77 -14.31 14.78 8.51
CA ILE A 77 -14.53 15.38 7.19
C ILE A 77 -13.88 14.51 6.11
N TRP A 78 -14.40 14.52 4.89
CA TRP A 78 -13.72 13.98 3.71
C TRP A 78 -12.69 15.00 3.20
N GLY A 79 -11.46 14.53 2.97
CA GLY A 79 -10.36 15.39 2.53
C GLY A 79 -10.19 16.60 3.45
N ASP A 80 -10.15 17.80 2.87
CA ASP A 80 -9.87 19.04 3.61
C ASP A 80 -11.12 19.75 4.16
N THR A 81 -12.29 19.55 3.57
CA THR A 81 -13.46 20.42 3.81
C THR A 81 -14.83 19.76 3.71
N LEU A 82 -14.94 18.55 3.16
CA LEU A 82 -16.23 17.97 2.78
C LEU A 82 -16.91 17.26 3.98
N PRO A 83 -18.24 17.38 4.15
CA PRO A 83 -18.94 16.75 5.27
C PRO A 83 -19.02 15.21 5.12
N ILE A 84 -19.22 14.50 6.23
CA ILE A 84 -19.53 13.07 6.23
C ILE A 84 -21.05 12.87 6.09
N GLY A 85 -21.49 11.96 5.22
CA GLY A 85 -22.89 11.48 5.13
C GLY A 85 -23.89 12.50 4.56
N ALA A 86 -23.40 13.64 4.06
CA ALA A 86 -24.20 14.65 3.38
C ALA A 86 -23.37 15.42 2.33
N ASP A 87 -22.33 14.80 1.78
CA ASP A 87 -21.52 15.42 0.75
C ASP A 87 -22.12 15.20 -0.65
N SER A 88 -22.18 16.28 -1.44
CA SER A 88 -22.80 16.26 -2.77
C SER A 88 -21.97 15.55 -3.84
N PHE A 89 -20.73 15.18 -3.54
CA PHE A 89 -19.79 14.62 -4.49
C PHE A 89 -19.39 13.18 -4.11
N THR A 90 -18.84 12.99 -2.91
CA THR A 90 -18.32 11.71 -2.41
C THR A 90 -19.44 10.70 -2.17
N ASP A 91 -20.56 11.10 -1.58
CA ASP A 91 -21.65 10.16 -1.24
C ASP A 91 -22.31 9.55 -2.48
N PRO A 92 -22.64 10.33 -3.55
CA PRO A 92 -23.12 9.76 -4.80
C PRO A 92 -22.14 8.80 -5.47
N LEU A 93 -20.82 9.05 -5.38
CA LEU A 93 -19.81 8.16 -5.95
C LEU A 93 -19.76 6.82 -5.20
N ILE A 94 -19.74 6.85 -3.87
CA ILE A 94 -19.79 5.64 -3.05
C ILE A 94 -21.09 4.88 -3.31
N ALA A 95 -22.22 5.59 -3.39
CA ALA A 95 -23.52 4.98 -3.69
C ALA A 95 -23.53 4.31 -5.08
N LYS A 96 -22.95 4.96 -6.10
CA LYS A 96 -22.82 4.41 -7.45
C LYS A 96 -21.95 3.15 -7.46
N ALA A 97 -20.75 3.20 -6.89
CA ALA A 97 -19.86 2.04 -6.78
C ALA A 97 -20.53 0.85 -6.07
N LYS A 98 -21.28 1.11 -4.99
CA LYS A 98 -22.09 0.08 -4.29
C LYS A 98 -23.20 -0.47 -5.18
N SER A 99 -23.87 0.38 -5.95
CA SER A 99 -24.92 -0.05 -6.90
C SER A 99 -24.38 -0.93 -8.04
N GLU A 100 -23.10 -0.75 -8.38
CA GLU A 100 -22.36 -1.57 -9.35
C GLU A 100 -21.77 -2.85 -8.74
N GLY A 101 -22.02 -3.07 -7.44
CA GLY A 101 -21.66 -4.28 -6.73
C GLY A 101 -20.28 -4.27 -6.07
N ALA A 102 -19.60 -3.11 -6.01
CA ALA A 102 -18.36 -2.97 -5.27
C ALA A 102 -18.62 -2.75 -3.76
N SER A 103 -17.79 -3.37 -2.93
CA SER A 103 -17.74 -3.10 -1.50
C SER A 103 -16.76 -1.98 -1.18
N VAL A 104 -17.01 -1.21 -0.13
CA VAL A 104 -16.17 -0.07 0.26
C VAL A 104 -15.59 -0.28 1.66
N ILE A 105 -14.31 0.05 1.79
CA ILE A 105 -13.64 0.31 3.07
C ILE A 105 -13.49 1.84 3.17
N ILE A 106 -13.85 2.44 4.31
CA ILE A 106 -13.54 3.85 4.56
C ILE A 106 -12.18 3.90 5.24
N SER A 107 -11.21 4.62 4.65
CA SER A 107 -9.91 4.88 5.26
C SER A 107 -9.84 6.25 5.89
N SER A 108 -9.33 6.31 7.13
CA SER A 108 -9.09 7.57 7.83
C SER A 108 -7.60 7.85 8.01
N GLY A 109 -7.17 9.09 7.79
CA GLY A 109 -5.78 9.52 7.95
C GLY A 109 -5.07 9.82 6.64
N GLY A 110 -3.96 9.13 6.38
CA GLY A 110 -3.10 9.34 5.21
C GLY A 110 -2.08 10.48 5.37
N ALA A 111 -1.17 10.63 4.42
CA ALA A 111 0.00 11.52 4.52
C ALA A 111 -0.30 12.99 4.87
N SER A 112 -1.48 13.49 4.48
CA SER A 112 -1.91 14.88 4.71
C SER A 112 -2.93 15.05 5.85
N GLY A 113 -3.21 13.98 6.60
CA GLY A 113 -4.31 13.97 7.55
C GLY A 113 -4.09 13.06 8.75
N LEU A 114 -5.04 13.11 9.69
CA LEU A 114 -4.99 12.34 10.93
C LEU A 114 -6.34 11.64 11.13
N PRO A 115 -6.36 10.38 11.62
CA PRO A 115 -7.61 9.77 12.07
C PRO A 115 -8.23 10.55 13.24
N LEU A 116 -9.54 10.36 13.49
CA LEU A 116 -10.27 11.05 14.56
C LEU A 116 -9.60 10.91 15.95
N ALA A 117 -9.05 9.74 16.26
CA ALA A 117 -8.39 9.50 17.55
C ALA A 117 -7.10 10.33 17.78
N TRP A 118 -6.52 10.89 16.72
CA TRP A 118 -5.36 11.78 16.78
C TRP A 118 -5.73 13.25 16.92
N THR A 119 -6.98 13.61 16.66
CA THR A 119 -7.47 15.00 16.74
C THR A 119 -8.47 15.21 17.88
N CYS A 120 -9.02 14.13 18.43
CA CYS A 120 -9.94 14.12 19.56
C CYS A 120 -9.35 13.34 20.76
N SER A 121 -9.58 13.84 21.97
CA SER A 121 -9.18 13.19 23.23
C SER A 121 -10.35 12.58 24.01
N ASN A 122 -11.59 12.83 23.61
CA ASN A 122 -12.78 12.30 24.26
C ASN A 122 -13.17 10.94 23.64
N GLN A 123 -12.99 9.85 24.39
CA GLN A 123 -13.22 8.49 23.89
C GLN A 123 -14.65 8.30 23.34
N SER A 124 -15.67 8.74 24.06
CA SER A 124 -17.06 8.59 23.60
C SER A 124 -17.36 9.33 22.29
N SER A 125 -16.68 10.46 22.05
CA SER A 125 -16.81 11.19 20.78
C SER A 125 -16.08 10.46 19.64
N ILE A 126 -14.94 9.82 19.93
CA ILE A 126 -14.22 8.98 18.96
C ILE A 126 -15.10 7.79 18.54
N ASP A 127 -15.64 7.06 19.52
CA ASP A 127 -16.49 5.88 19.28
C ASP A 127 -17.74 6.26 18.49
N ALA A 128 -18.41 7.36 18.89
CA ALA A 128 -19.60 7.87 18.20
C ALA A 128 -19.29 8.31 16.76
N GLY A 129 -18.16 8.98 16.53
CA GLY A 129 -17.73 9.41 15.20
C GLY A 129 -17.47 8.24 14.26
N TYR A 130 -16.73 7.23 14.71
CA TYR A 130 -16.49 6.03 13.89
C TYR A 130 -17.77 5.20 13.69
N GLN A 131 -18.66 5.13 14.69
CA GLN A 131 -19.97 4.49 14.51
C GLN A 131 -20.83 5.24 13.48
N ALA A 132 -20.77 6.56 13.44
CA ALA A 132 -21.47 7.35 12.41
C ALA A 132 -20.98 6.99 11.00
N LEU A 133 -19.66 6.91 10.78
CA LEU A 133 -19.12 6.45 9.49
C LEU A 133 -19.63 5.06 9.08
N ILE A 134 -19.67 4.12 10.04
CA ILE A 134 -20.19 2.76 9.80
C ILE A 134 -21.65 2.82 9.36
N ASN A 135 -22.47 3.64 10.03
CA ASN A 135 -23.89 3.76 9.74
C ASN A 135 -24.16 4.47 8.41
N ASP A 136 -23.49 5.59 8.17
CA ASP A 136 -23.72 6.44 6.99
C ASP A 136 -23.37 5.71 5.70
N TYR A 137 -22.24 4.99 5.68
CA TYR A 137 -21.80 4.25 4.50
C TYR A 137 -22.19 2.77 4.51
N GLY A 138 -22.74 2.26 5.62
CA GLY A 138 -23.11 0.86 5.77
C GLY A 138 -21.93 -0.10 5.58
N VAL A 139 -20.75 0.27 6.07
CA VAL A 139 -19.51 -0.50 5.88
C VAL A 139 -19.29 -1.52 6.98
N THR A 140 -18.69 -2.65 6.62
CA THR A 140 -18.27 -3.70 7.57
C THR A 140 -16.76 -3.72 7.79
N GLN A 141 -16.01 -2.80 7.15
CA GLN A 141 -14.57 -2.68 7.29
C GLN A 141 -14.17 -1.20 7.34
N LEU A 142 -13.30 -0.86 8.28
CA LEU A 142 -12.65 0.44 8.37
C LEU A 142 -11.13 0.28 8.28
N ASP A 143 -10.48 1.26 7.68
CA ASP A 143 -9.03 1.38 7.60
C ASP A 143 -8.55 2.63 8.35
N PHE A 144 -7.42 2.52 9.03
CA PHE A 144 -6.77 3.64 9.69
C PHE A 144 -5.35 3.76 9.17
N ASP A 145 -5.12 4.74 8.32
CA ASP A 145 -3.83 5.02 7.71
C ASP A 145 -3.06 6.03 8.56
N ILE A 146 -2.00 5.55 9.23
CA ILE A 146 -1.27 6.29 10.24
C ILE A 146 0.15 6.54 9.72
N GLU A 147 0.42 7.81 9.41
CA GLU A 147 1.64 8.20 8.71
C GLU A 147 2.44 9.28 9.46
N GLY A 148 3.72 9.43 9.07
CA GLY A 148 4.59 10.48 9.56
C GLY A 148 4.70 10.52 11.09
N ALA A 149 4.60 11.72 11.66
CA ALA A 149 4.73 11.93 13.10
C ALA A 149 3.60 11.27 13.92
N ALA A 150 2.47 10.95 13.30
CA ALA A 150 1.31 10.36 13.99
C ALA A 150 1.64 8.99 14.59
N ILE A 151 2.52 8.23 13.94
CA ILE A 151 2.87 6.85 14.33
C ILE A 151 3.52 6.81 15.72
N ALA A 152 4.27 7.87 16.07
CA ALA A 152 4.95 7.97 17.36
C ALA A 152 4.02 8.40 18.52
N ASP A 153 2.79 8.86 18.24
CA ASP A 153 1.84 9.26 19.29
C ASP A 153 1.16 8.04 19.93
N THR A 154 1.79 7.52 20.97
CA THR A 154 1.28 6.39 21.75
C THR A 154 -0.05 6.68 22.47
N GLY A 155 -0.34 7.94 22.79
CA GLY A 155 -1.58 8.33 23.47
C GLY A 155 -2.77 8.25 22.52
N ALA A 156 -2.61 8.74 21.29
CA ALA A 156 -3.60 8.60 20.24
C ALA A 156 -3.78 7.15 19.80
N ALA A 157 -2.68 6.40 19.66
CA ALA A 157 -2.75 4.97 19.39
C ALA A 157 -3.56 4.21 20.46
N ALA A 158 -3.38 4.51 21.75
CA ALA A 158 -4.17 3.88 22.80
C ALA A 158 -5.67 4.18 22.68
N ARG A 159 -6.06 5.44 22.39
CA ARG A 159 -7.46 5.82 22.16
C ARG A 159 -8.06 5.13 20.93
N GLN A 160 -7.28 5.02 19.86
CA GLN A 160 -7.68 4.33 18.63
C GLN A 160 -7.98 2.85 18.89
N MET A 161 -7.09 2.16 19.60
CA MET A 161 -7.26 0.74 19.88
C MET A 161 -8.41 0.48 20.87
N GLN A 162 -8.65 1.41 21.81
CA GLN A 162 -9.84 1.39 22.65
C GLN A 162 -11.12 1.57 21.82
N ALA A 163 -11.14 2.51 20.87
CA ALA A 163 -12.29 2.69 19.98
C ALA A 163 -12.56 1.45 19.12
N MET A 164 -11.51 0.83 18.57
CA MET A 164 -11.64 -0.44 17.84
C MET A 164 -12.25 -1.54 18.70
N LYS A 165 -11.87 -1.63 19.98
CA LYS A 165 -12.46 -2.59 20.93
C LYS A 165 -13.95 -2.35 21.14
N ASP A 166 -14.32 -1.11 21.44
CA ASP A 166 -15.69 -0.72 21.77
C ASP A 166 -16.62 -0.88 20.55
N LEU A 167 -16.12 -0.54 19.35
CA LEU A 167 -16.83 -0.77 18.10
C LEU A 167 -16.99 -2.25 17.77
N LYS A 168 -16.00 -3.13 18.03
CA LYS A 168 -16.18 -4.59 17.85
C LYS A 168 -17.24 -5.14 18.80
N ALA A 169 -17.33 -4.62 20.03
CA ALA A 169 -18.34 -5.05 20.99
C ALA A 169 -19.77 -4.75 20.48
N SER A 170 -19.94 -3.62 19.79
CA SER A 170 -21.24 -3.21 19.22
C SER A 170 -21.48 -3.78 17.82
N ASN A 171 -20.42 -4.08 17.07
CA ASN A 171 -20.45 -4.55 15.68
C ASN A 171 -19.53 -5.78 15.54
N PRO A 172 -19.99 -6.98 15.95
CA PRO A 172 -19.11 -8.16 16.06
C PRO A 172 -18.51 -8.63 14.72
N ASN A 173 -19.10 -8.24 13.60
CA ASN A 173 -18.61 -8.56 12.25
C ASN A 173 -17.64 -7.52 11.69
N LEU A 174 -17.45 -6.38 12.36
CA LEU A 174 -16.59 -5.30 11.90
C LEU A 174 -15.12 -5.75 11.83
N LYS A 175 -14.48 -5.42 10.72
CA LYS A 175 -13.06 -5.68 10.48
C LYS A 175 -12.29 -4.38 10.44
N PHE A 176 -11.06 -4.43 10.93
CA PHE A 176 -10.16 -3.28 10.90
C PHE A 176 -8.88 -3.60 10.14
N SER A 177 -8.51 -2.70 9.24
CA SER A 177 -7.13 -2.56 8.81
C SER A 177 -6.46 -1.37 9.48
N VAL A 178 -5.16 -1.51 9.72
CA VAL A 178 -4.30 -0.39 10.11
C VAL A 178 -3.18 -0.33 9.09
N THR A 179 -3.09 0.79 8.38
CA THR A 179 -2.14 1.02 7.30
C THR A 179 -0.94 1.80 7.83
N LEU A 180 0.27 1.27 7.60
CA LEU A 180 1.51 1.75 8.21
C LEU A 180 2.66 1.78 7.21
N PRO A 181 3.57 2.77 7.27
CA PRO A 181 4.77 2.78 6.46
C PRO A 181 5.77 1.73 6.92
N VAL A 182 6.54 1.24 5.96
CA VAL A 182 7.58 0.23 6.17
C VAL A 182 8.85 0.57 5.41
N LEU A 183 9.96 0.02 5.87
CA LEU A 183 11.16 -0.17 5.07
C LEU A 183 11.10 -1.55 4.40
N ALA A 184 12.03 -1.85 3.49
CA ALA A 184 12.25 -3.22 3.01
C ALA A 184 12.55 -4.22 4.15
N SER A 185 12.98 -3.72 5.32
CA SER A 185 13.20 -4.48 6.56
C SER A 185 11.97 -4.58 7.47
N GLY A 186 10.79 -4.17 7.02
CA GLY A 186 9.53 -4.21 7.76
C GLY A 186 9.19 -2.90 8.48
N LEU A 187 8.34 -2.98 9.49
CA LEU A 187 7.91 -1.84 10.29
C LEU A 187 9.08 -1.22 11.07
N THR A 188 9.01 0.09 11.27
CA THR A 188 9.84 0.78 12.26
C THR A 188 9.43 0.41 13.68
N GLY A 189 10.22 0.83 14.67
CA GLY A 189 9.87 0.63 16.09
C GLY A 189 8.50 1.21 16.46
N ASP A 190 8.15 2.37 15.91
CA ASP A 190 6.86 3.02 16.15
C ASP A 190 5.70 2.25 15.49
N GLY A 191 5.89 1.74 14.26
CA GLY A 191 4.91 0.86 13.63
C GLY A 191 4.64 -0.42 14.44
N VAL A 192 5.69 -1.04 14.99
CA VAL A 192 5.55 -2.18 15.91
C VAL A 192 4.81 -1.78 17.20
N ASN A 193 5.01 -0.56 17.69
CA ASN A 193 4.32 -0.07 18.90
C ASN A 193 2.80 0.10 18.68
N ILE A 194 2.33 0.40 17.47
CA ILE A 194 0.90 0.39 17.13
C ILE A 194 0.31 -1.03 17.32
N ILE A 195 1.00 -2.07 16.85
CA ILE A 195 0.55 -3.47 17.02
C ILE A 195 0.55 -3.85 18.51
N LYS A 196 1.55 -3.42 19.28
CA LYS A 196 1.60 -3.62 20.74
C LYS A 196 0.44 -2.91 21.44
N ALA A 197 0.10 -1.68 21.03
CA ALA A 197 -1.05 -0.96 21.59
C ALA A 197 -2.35 -1.73 21.36
N ALA A 198 -2.55 -2.31 20.17
CA ALA A 198 -3.71 -3.16 19.88
C ALA A 198 -3.76 -4.38 20.81
N LYS A 199 -2.64 -5.08 20.96
CA LYS A 199 -2.50 -6.23 21.87
C LYS A 199 -2.84 -5.84 23.31
N THR A 200 -2.33 -4.71 23.80
CA THR A 200 -2.60 -4.18 25.14
C THR A 200 -4.08 -3.84 25.35
N ALA A 201 -4.74 -3.28 24.35
CA ALA A 201 -6.18 -3.01 24.41
C ALA A 201 -7.04 -4.31 24.41
N GLY A 202 -6.45 -5.43 23.99
CA GLY A 202 -7.15 -6.70 23.80
C GLY A 202 -7.80 -6.82 22.42
N VAL A 203 -7.29 -6.10 21.43
CA VAL A 203 -7.77 -6.12 20.04
C VAL A 203 -6.72 -6.77 19.15
N LYS A 204 -7.14 -7.74 18.34
CA LYS A 204 -6.35 -8.21 17.21
C LYS A 204 -6.75 -7.42 15.96
N ILE A 205 -5.77 -6.79 15.32
CA ILE A 205 -5.96 -6.10 14.05
C ILE A 205 -6.24 -7.17 12.99
N ASP A 206 -7.32 -7.01 12.20
CA ASP A 206 -7.68 -8.03 11.21
C ASP A 206 -6.69 -8.01 10.04
N VAL A 207 -6.25 -6.83 9.60
CA VAL A 207 -5.19 -6.63 8.58
C VAL A 207 -4.21 -5.54 9.02
N VAL A 208 -2.94 -5.87 9.24
CA VAL A 208 -1.84 -4.89 9.28
C VAL A 208 -1.40 -4.67 7.84
N ASN A 209 -1.83 -3.56 7.25
CA ASN A 209 -1.58 -3.23 5.86
C ASN A 209 -0.30 -2.39 5.76
N ILE A 210 0.69 -2.83 4.98
CA ILE A 210 1.98 -2.15 4.89
C ILE A 210 2.11 -1.40 3.58
N MET A 211 2.52 -0.14 3.67
CA MET A 211 2.81 0.70 2.52
C MET A 211 4.22 0.39 2.01
N THR A 212 4.32 -0.52 1.06
CA THR A 212 5.58 -0.97 0.45
C THR A 212 6.00 -0.04 -0.68
N MET A 213 6.20 1.22 -0.33
CA MET A 213 6.50 2.35 -1.20
C MET A 213 7.54 3.24 -0.54
N ASP A 214 8.23 4.03 -1.35
CA ASP A 214 9.12 5.11 -0.90
C ASP A 214 10.10 4.66 0.17
N PHE A 215 10.90 3.64 -0.18
CA PHE A 215 11.88 3.08 0.75
C PHE A 215 13.09 4.02 0.98
N TYR A 216 13.29 5.02 0.12
CA TYR A 216 14.39 5.98 0.16
C TYR A 216 15.79 5.33 0.21
N SER A 217 15.92 4.13 -0.38
CA SER A 217 17.19 3.37 -0.46
C SER A 217 18.09 3.77 -1.64
N GLY A 218 17.72 4.83 -2.38
CA GLY A 218 18.43 5.33 -3.56
C GLY A 218 17.90 4.77 -4.90
N THR A 219 18.48 5.24 -6.00
CA THR A 219 18.09 4.85 -7.37
C THR A 219 18.41 3.38 -7.65
N GLY A 220 17.46 2.64 -8.24
CA GLY A 220 17.64 1.22 -8.59
C GLY A 220 17.13 0.24 -7.53
N THR A 221 16.36 0.72 -6.55
CA THR A 221 15.63 -0.14 -5.62
C THR A 221 14.66 -1.02 -6.40
N GLU A 222 14.80 -2.33 -6.27
CA GLU A 222 13.88 -3.31 -6.85
C GLU A 222 12.66 -3.37 -5.93
N MET A 223 11.51 -2.91 -6.44
CA MET A 223 10.33 -2.63 -5.61
C MET A 223 9.50 -3.88 -5.32
N GLY A 224 9.47 -4.86 -6.22
CA GLY A 224 8.76 -6.12 -6.04
C GLY A 224 9.32 -6.96 -4.89
N GLN A 225 10.59 -7.32 -4.94
CA GLN A 225 11.34 -8.00 -3.87
C GLN A 225 11.47 -7.13 -2.63
N GLY A 226 11.59 -5.80 -2.77
CA GLY A 226 11.51 -4.88 -1.62
C GLY A 226 10.19 -5.04 -0.86
N SER A 227 9.07 -5.10 -1.58
CA SER A 227 7.73 -5.33 -1.01
C SER A 227 7.60 -6.72 -0.37
N VAL A 228 8.12 -7.77 -1.02
CA VAL A 228 8.16 -9.14 -0.45
C VAL A 228 8.99 -9.20 0.83
N SER A 229 10.16 -8.54 0.86
CA SER A 229 11.04 -8.49 2.02
C SER A 229 10.37 -7.76 3.19
N ALA A 230 9.73 -6.62 2.91
CA ALA A 230 8.97 -5.87 3.90
C ALA A 230 7.82 -6.71 4.49
N ALA A 231 7.11 -7.47 3.65
CA ALA A 231 6.03 -8.35 4.07
C ALA A 231 6.50 -9.47 5.00
N GLN A 232 7.60 -10.16 4.64
CA GLN A 232 8.19 -11.22 5.44
C GLN A 232 8.68 -10.70 6.80
N ALA A 233 9.40 -9.59 6.80
CA ALA A 233 9.92 -8.98 8.02
C ALA A 233 8.80 -8.47 8.92
N THR A 234 7.77 -7.84 8.35
CA THR A 234 6.60 -7.38 9.09
C THR A 234 5.86 -8.54 9.76
N LEU A 235 5.65 -9.66 9.06
CA LEU A 235 5.02 -10.81 9.68
C LEU A 235 5.82 -11.33 10.89
N ALA A 236 7.14 -11.41 10.77
CA ALA A 236 7.99 -11.81 11.90
C ALA A 236 7.86 -10.83 13.10
N GLN A 237 7.81 -9.52 12.83
CA GLN A 237 7.58 -8.50 13.85
C GLN A 237 6.19 -8.63 14.50
N MET A 238 5.13 -8.83 13.70
CA MET A 238 3.77 -9.08 14.18
C MET A 238 3.74 -10.32 15.09
N GLN A 239 4.36 -11.42 14.67
CA GLN A 239 4.42 -12.67 15.44
C GLN A 239 5.21 -12.55 16.74
N SER A 240 6.18 -11.63 16.81
CA SER A 240 6.90 -11.32 18.05
C SER A 240 6.00 -10.64 19.11
N VAL A 241 4.94 -9.93 18.68
CA VAL A 241 3.94 -9.30 19.55
C VAL A 241 2.79 -10.25 19.85
N ASP A 242 2.32 -10.98 18.83
CA ASP A 242 1.27 -11.98 18.93
C ASP A 242 1.51 -13.10 17.91
N SER A 243 1.91 -14.27 18.40
CA SER A 243 2.24 -15.44 17.56
C SER A 243 1.05 -15.97 16.74
N SER A 244 -0.17 -15.51 17.00
CA SER A 244 -1.35 -15.89 16.22
C SER A 244 -1.46 -15.16 14.87
N TYR A 245 -0.61 -14.16 14.60
CA TYR A 245 -0.58 -13.51 13.29
C TYR A 245 -0.03 -14.44 12.21
N SER A 246 -0.64 -14.37 11.03
CA SER A 246 -0.20 -15.06 9.81
C SER A 246 -0.27 -14.09 8.62
N TYR A 247 0.14 -14.53 7.43
CA TYR A 247 -0.02 -13.73 6.21
C TYR A 247 -1.48 -13.33 5.95
N ALA A 248 -2.46 -14.11 6.43
CA ALA A 248 -3.88 -13.76 6.31
C ALA A 248 -4.26 -12.48 7.10
N ASN A 249 -3.39 -12.02 8.00
CA ASN A 249 -3.51 -10.75 8.71
C ASN A 249 -2.60 -9.65 8.17
N LEU A 250 -1.88 -9.89 7.07
CA LEU A 250 -1.00 -8.91 6.43
C LEU A 250 -1.72 -8.31 5.20
N GLY A 251 -1.54 -7.02 4.97
CA GLY A 251 -1.87 -6.35 3.72
C GLY A 251 -0.62 -5.79 3.06
N ILE A 252 -0.56 -5.74 1.73
CA ILE A 252 0.56 -5.16 0.97
C ILE A 252 0.02 -4.08 0.04
N THR A 253 0.51 -2.85 0.18
CA THR A 253 0.08 -1.66 -0.58
C THR A 253 1.30 -0.95 -1.18
N PRO A 254 1.74 -1.28 -2.40
CA PRO A 254 2.70 -0.46 -3.12
C PRO A 254 2.06 0.82 -3.69
N MET A 255 2.91 1.76 -4.07
CA MET A 255 2.55 2.87 -4.95
C MET A 255 2.89 2.45 -6.38
N ILE A 256 1.91 2.44 -7.28
CA ILE A 256 2.11 1.92 -8.66
C ILE A 256 2.90 2.89 -9.53
N GLY A 257 3.72 2.40 -10.46
CA GLY A 257 4.53 3.25 -11.32
C GLY A 257 5.57 4.05 -10.54
N LYS A 258 5.73 5.34 -10.87
CA LYS A 258 6.71 6.22 -10.23
C LYS A 258 6.33 6.51 -8.78
N ASN A 259 7.32 6.38 -7.91
CA ASN A 259 7.28 6.66 -6.47
C ASN A 259 7.83 8.06 -6.16
N ASP A 260 7.52 8.58 -4.98
CA ASP A 260 7.97 9.90 -4.51
C ASP A 260 9.49 9.95 -4.30
N ASP A 261 10.09 8.84 -3.89
CA ASP A 261 11.55 8.70 -3.73
C ASP A 261 12.32 8.52 -5.07
N GLY A 262 11.59 8.53 -6.19
CA GLY A 262 12.16 8.35 -7.52
C GLY A 262 12.34 6.90 -7.96
N SER A 263 12.02 5.90 -7.12
CA SER A 263 11.93 4.50 -7.55
C SER A 263 10.72 4.26 -8.46
N THR A 264 10.58 3.05 -9.00
CA THR A 264 9.44 2.70 -9.87
C THR A 264 8.98 1.29 -9.59
N PHE A 265 7.72 1.16 -9.20
CA PHE A 265 7.00 -0.10 -9.10
C PHE A 265 6.36 -0.44 -10.45
N THR A 266 6.92 -1.42 -11.15
CA THR A 266 6.50 -1.82 -12.50
C THR A 266 5.39 -2.90 -12.47
N LEU A 267 4.81 -3.20 -13.63
CA LEU A 267 3.89 -4.35 -13.75
C LEU A 267 4.55 -5.69 -13.44
N ALA A 268 5.88 -5.83 -13.63
CA ALA A 268 6.60 -7.03 -13.22
C ALA A 268 6.72 -7.14 -11.69
N ASP A 269 6.86 -6.01 -11.00
CA ASP A 269 6.83 -5.95 -9.53
C ASP A 269 5.42 -6.30 -9.02
N ALA A 270 4.37 -5.82 -9.70
CA ALA A 270 2.98 -6.19 -9.39
C ALA A 270 2.78 -7.71 -9.44
N GLN A 271 3.25 -8.36 -10.51
CA GLN A 271 3.17 -9.81 -10.64
C GLN A 271 3.96 -10.53 -9.54
N THR A 272 5.13 -10.00 -9.17
CA THR A 272 5.95 -10.56 -8.09
C THR A 272 5.21 -10.52 -6.75
N VAL A 273 4.58 -9.40 -6.41
CA VAL A 273 3.81 -9.22 -5.17
C VAL A 273 2.54 -10.07 -5.18
N GLU A 274 1.81 -10.09 -6.30
CA GLU A 274 0.62 -10.92 -6.48
C GLU A 274 0.95 -12.40 -6.26
N SER A 275 2.01 -12.89 -6.89
CA SER A 275 2.37 -14.31 -6.80
C SER A 275 2.85 -14.70 -5.41
N PHE A 276 3.55 -13.81 -4.71
CA PHE A 276 3.86 -13.98 -3.29
C PHE A 276 2.57 -14.06 -2.44
N ALA A 277 1.61 -13.16 -2.68
CA ALA A 277 0.34 -13.16 -1.97
C ALA A 277 -0.49 -14.42 -2.22
N ALA A 278 -0.54 -14.90 -3.47
CA ALA A 278 -1.15 -16.16 -3.85
C ALA A 278 -0.50 -17.37 -3.17
N GLN A 279 0.84 -17.40 -3.12
CA GLN A 279 1.60 -18.48 -2.50
C GLN A 279 1.38 -18.57 -0.99
N HIS A 280 1.24 -17.41 -0.32
CA HIS A 280 1.23 -17.33 1.14
C HIS A 280 -0.14 -17.06 1.78
N GLY A 281 -1.16 -16.75 0.97
CA GLY A 281 -2.49 -16.40 1.47
C GLY A 281 -2.50 -15.06 2.22
N VAL A 282 -1.94 -14.01 1.60
CA VAL A 282 -1.89 -12.65 2.16
C VAL A 282 -3.31 -12.07 2.31
N GLY A 283 -3.64 -11.49 3.46
CA GLY A 283 -4.99 -11.03 3.75
C GLY A 283 -5.54 -9.97 2.78
N ARG A 284 -4.70 -9.03 2.35
CA ARG A 284 -5.07 -7.98 1.40
C ARG A 284 -3.93 -7.60 0.47
N LEU A 285 -4.26 -7.36 -0.79
CA LEU A 285 -3.51 -6.50 -1.67
C LEU A 285 -4.28 -5.21 -1.93
N ALA A 286 -3.57 -4.11 -1.97
CA ALA A 286 -4.08 -2.81 -2.40
C ALA A 286 -2.97 -2.08 -3.14
N PHE A 287 -3.23 -0.87 -3.61
CA PHE A 287 -2.19 0.01 -4.11
C PHE A 287 -2.65 1.46 -4.05
N TRP A 288 -1.69 2.39 -4.05
CA TRP A 288 -1.93 3.81 -4.26
C TRP A 288 -1.65 4.17 -5.73
N ALA A 289 -2.64 4.52 -6.56
CA ALA A 289 -4.09 4.51 -6.33
C ALA A 289 -4.82 4.24 -7.67
N VAL A 290 -6.13 3.95 -7.65
CA VAL A 290 -6.91 3.62 -8.86
C VAL A 290 -6.83 4.73 -9.92
N THR A 291 -6.93 6.00 -9.53
CA THR A 291 -6.79 7.15 -10.44
C THR A 291 -5.43 7.20 -11.13
N ARG A 292 -4.38 6.69 -10.47
CA ARG A 292 -3.03 6.66 -11.02
C ARG A 292 -2.82 5.54 -12.02
N ASP A 293 -3.73 4.59 -12.13
CA ASP A 293 -3.58 3.38 -12.95
C ASP A 293 -3.83 3.66 -14.43
N GLN A 294 -3.06 4.57 -14.99
CA GLN A 294 -3.09 4.98 -16.39
C GLN A 294 -1.79 5.71 -16.72
N GLN A 295 -1.45 5.72 -18.00
CA GLN A 295 -0.37 6.54 -18.51
C GLN A 295 -0.71 8.04 -18.41
N CYS A 296 0.31 8.87 -18.18
CA CYS A 296 0.14 10.33 -18.16
C CYS A 296 -0.15 10.90 -19.55
N GLY A 297 -1.03 11.91 -19.60
CA GLY A 297 -1.27 12.69 -20.81
C GLY A 297 -0.16 13.74 -21.03
N GLY A 298 0.42 13.78 -22.23
CA GLY A 298 1.44 14.77 -22.59
C GLY A 298 2.77 14.60 -21.86
N SER A 299 3.54 15.68 -21.72
CA SER A 299 4.88 15.68 -21.13
C SER A 299 4.92 16.16 -19.66
N ALA A 300 3.77 16.32 -19.02
CA ALA A 300 3.68 16.82 -17.65
C ALA A 300 3.66 15.64 -16.66
N ASN A 301 4.52 15.73 -15.64
CA ASN A 301 4.45 14.88 -14.46
C ASN A 301 3.16 15.22 -13.71
N SER A 302 2.36 14.20 -13.43
CA SER A 302 1.11 14.33 -12.70
C SER A 302 0.95 13.10 -11.81
N LEU A 303 1.95 12.86 -10.96
CA LEU A 303 1.96 11.77 -9.97
C LEU A 303 0.61 11.52 -9.28
N PRO A 304 -0.21 12.54 -8.92
CA PRO A 304 -1.53 12.29 -8.33
C PRO A 304 -2.54 11.61 -9.27
N THR A 305 -2.41 11.78 -10.59
CA THR A 305 -3.43 11.39 -11.58
C THR A 305 -2.98 10.32 -12.57
N CYS A 306 -1.71 9.88 -12.53
CA CYS A 306 -1.17 8.85 -13.40
C CYS A 306 0.08 8.20 -12.79
N SER A 307 0.50 7.07 -13.36
CA SER A 307 1.60 6.24 -12.84
C SER A 307 2.98 6.65 -13.36
N GLU A 308 3.04 7.59 -14.31
CA GLU A 308 4.29 8.03 -14.97
C GLU A 308 5.09 6.90 -15.63
N ILE A 309 4.42 5.79 -15.98
CA ILE A 309 4.98 4.72 -16.82
C ILE A 309 4.12 4.45 -18.03
N SER A 310 4.71 3.80 -19.05
CA SER A 310 3.94 3.31 -20.19
C SER A 310 3.14 2.08 -19.78
N GLN A 311 1.81 2.16 -19.88
CA GLN A 311 0.90 1.07 -19.58
C GLN A 311 -0.46 1.28 -20.26
N SER A 312 -1.27 0.23 -20.33
CA SER A 312 -2.71 0.38 -20.56
C SER A 312 -3.40 0.96 -19.32
N PRO A 313 -4.51 1.71 -19.47
CA PRO A 313 -5.37 2.04 -18.34
C PRO A 313 -5.81 0.79 -17.58
N LEU A 314 -5.81 0.88 -16.26
CA LEU A 314 -6.22 -0.15 -15.30
C LEU A 314 -5.37 -1.43 -15.32
N ALA A 315 -4.15 -1.38 -15.87
CA ALA A 315 -3.26 -2.54 -15.96
C ALA A 315 -2.81 -3.08 -14.58
N PHE A 316 -2.61 -2.21 -13.59
CA PHE A 316 -2.29 -2.67 -12.23
C PHE A 316 -3.52 -3.26 -11.53
N THR A 317 -4.70 -2.68 -11.76
CA THR A 317 -5.99 -3.23 -11.31
C THR A 317 -6.15 -4.66 -11.81
N ASP A 318 -5.92 -4.90 -13.11
CA ASP A 318 -5.96 -6.23 -13.71
C ASP A 318 -4.92 -7.19 -13.12
N ALA A 319 -3.69 -6.71 -12.91
CA ALA A 319 -2.61 -7.52 -12.33
C ALA A 319 -2.97 -8.01 -10.92
N PHE A 320 -3.47 -7.13 -10.06
CA PHE A 320 -3.81 -7.46 -8.68
C PHE A 320 -5.12 -8.25 -8.55
N GLN A 321 -6.10 -8.01 -9.42
CA GLN A 321 -7.41 -8.69 -9.41
C GLN A 321 -7.34 -10.19 -9.69
N GLN A 322 -6.24 -10.68 -10.27
CA GLN A 322 -5.97 -12.13 -10.38
C GLN A 322 -5.99 -12.80 -9.00
N TYR A 323 -5.50 -12.11 -7.97
CA TYR A 323 -5.48 -12.61 -6.59
C TYR A 323 -6.89 -12.81 -6.01
N ALA A 324 -7.87 -11.99 -6.42
CA ALA A 324 -9.26 -12.09 -5.96
C ALA A 324 -10.04 -13.27 -6.57
N GLY A 325 -9.38 -14.14 -7.36
CA GLY A 325 -10.05 -15.24 -8.07
C GLY A 325 -10.63 -14.84 -9.42
N GLY A 326 -10.15 -13.74 -10.01
CA GLY A 326 -10.47 -13.33 -11.37
C GLY A 326 -10.03 -14.40 -12.37
N SER A 327 -10.95 -15.31 -12.71
CA SER A 327 -10.78 -16.25 -13.82
C SER A 327 -10.86 -15.49 -15.15
N GLY A 328 -9.78 -14.79 -15.52
CA GLY A 328 -9.48 -14.44 -16.90
C GLY A 328 -8.47 -15.46 -17.43
N GLY A 329 -8.91 -16.42 -18.24
CA GLY A 329 -8.03 -17.39 -18.89
C GLY A 329 -6.87 -16.68 -19.61
N THR A 330 -5.64 -17.10 -19.41
CA THR A 330 -5.02 -18.05 -20.33
C THR A 330 -3.95 -18.87 -19.59
N SER A 331 -4.24 -20.16 -19.39
CA SER A 331 -3.21 -21.18 -19.34
C SER A 331 -2.68 -21.38 -20.77
N GLY A 332 -1.35 -21.29 -20.94
CA GLY A 332 -0.69 -21.93 -22.09
C GLY A 332 0.50 -21.16 -22.65
N GLY A 333 1.70 -21.73 -22.47
CA GLY A 333 2.71 -21.68 -23.53
C GLY A 333 4.12 -21.29 -23.13
N THR A 334 4.83 -22.17 -22.43
CA THR A 334 6.28 -22.29 -22.57
C THR A 334 6.61 -22.53 -24.05
N THR A 335 7.24 -21.58 -24.73
CA THR A 335 7.99 -21.87 -25.96
C THR A 335 9.23 -21.00 -26.00
N GLY A 336 10.39 -21.66 -25.94
CA GLY A 336 11.68 -21.01 -26.16
C GLY A 336 11.78 -20.44 -27.57
N GLY A 337 12.39 -19.27 -27.66
CA GLY A 337 12.72 -18.60 -28.91
C GLY A 337 14.06 -17.92 -28.80
N THR A 338 15.13 -18.69 -28.97
CA THR A 338 16.47 -18.19 -29.27
C THR A 338 16.41 -17.28 -30.48
N THR A 339 16.86 -16.02 -30.38
CA THR A 339 17.33 -15.27 -31.53
C THR A 339 18.68 -14.63 -31.23
N THR A 340 19.63 -15.05 -32.05
CA THR A 340 21.03 -14.65 -32.12
C THR A 340 21.15 -13.39 -32.98
N GLY A 341 21.98 -12.45 -32.53
CA GLY A 341 22.89 -11.70 -33.40
C GLY A 341 22.37 -10.40 -34.02
N GLY A 342 22.98 -9.28 -33.62
CA GLY A 342 22.84 -7.99 -34.28
C GLY A 342 23.86 -6.97 -33.75
N THR A 343 25.13 -7.22 -34.06
CA THR A 343 26.27 -6.32 -33.77
C THR A 343 26.16 -5.01 -34.52
N THR A 344 26.28 -3.87 -33.84
CA THR A 344 26.95 -2.68 -34.39
C THR A 344 27.74 -1.90 -33.32
N THR A 345 29.00 -1.77 -33.67
CA THR A 345 30.16 -1.08 -33.10
C THR A 345 29.97 0.40 -32.69
N GLY A 346 30.53 0.76 -31.52
CA GLY A 346 31.55 1.82 -31.42
C GLY A 346 31.16 3.17 -30.82
N GLY A 347 31.87 3.59 -29.77
CA GLY A 347 32.03 5.01 -29.45
C GLY A 347 32.30 5.36 -27.98
N THR A 348 33.56 5.26 -27.54
CA THR A 348 34.06 5.87 -26.29
C THR A 348 34.19 7.39 -26.46
N THR A 349 33.79 8.20 -25.46
CA THR A 349 34.56 9.37 -24.95
C THR A 349 33.88 10.08 -23.76
N THR A 350 34.61 10.08 -22.65
CA THR A 350 34.93 11.15 -21.67
C THR A 350 34.12 12.46 -21.63
N GLY A 351 33.53 12.74 -20.45
CA GLY A 351 33.73 13.93 -19.61
C GLY A 351 33.30 15.34 -20.09
N GLY A 352 32.45 16.01 -19.32
CA GLY A 352 32.23 17.46 -19.41
C GLY A 352 31.19 17.99 -18.42
N SER A 353 31.64 18.82 -17.47
CA SER A 353 30.88 19.44 -16.38
C SER A 353 30.57 20.92 -16.67
N THR A 354 29.41 21.42 -16.21
CA THR A 354 29.01 22.83 -15.90
C THR A 354 28.92 23.83 -17.10
N THR A 355 28.12 24.91 -17.18
CA THR A 355 27.35 25.77 -16.25
C THR A 355 26.40 26.65 -17.10
N GLY A 356 25.34 27.25 -16.52
CA GLY A 356 24.77 28.50 -17.04
C GLY A 356 23.32 28.80 -16.66
N GLY A 357 23.10 29.42 -15.51
CA GLY A 357 21.80 29.95 -15.08
C GLY A 357 21.52 31.38 -15.57
N SER A 358 20.30 31.85 -15.32
CA SER A 358 19.92 33.26 -15.37
C SER A 358 19.17 33.63 -14.09
N THR A 359 19.63 34.69 -13.44
CA THR A 359 19.13 35.26 -12.19
C THR A 359 18.30 36.52 -12.44
N THR A 360 17.34 36.81 -11.57
CA THR A 360 16.85 38.17 -11.29
C THR A 360 16.65 38.28 -9.79
N GLY A 361 17.27 39.29 -9.17
CA GLY A 361 17.58 39.32 -7.73
C GLY A 361 16.60 40.07 -6.82
N GLY A 362 16.84 39.90 -5.53
CA GLY A 362 16.33 40.71 -4.41
C GLY A 362 17.48 40.97 -3.42
N THR A 363 17.51 42.17 -2.83
CA THR A 363 18.62 42.77 -2.07
C THR A 363 18.60 42.44 -0.57
N GLY A 364 18.40 41.18 -0.19
CA GLY A 364 18.71 40.77 1.18
C GLY A 364 20.18 40.36 1.29
N THR A 365 20.73 40.35 2.50
CA THR A 365 21.96 39.61 2.78
C THR A 365 21.60 38.43 3.67
N CYS A 366 21.39 37.25 3.08
CA CYS A 366 21.22 36.03 3.85
C CYS A 366 22.41 35.82 4.81
N THR A 367 22.12 35.70 6.11
CA THR A 367 23.14 35.44 7.16
C THR A 367 23.29 33.95 7.48
N THR A 368 22.41 33.09 6.97
CA THR A 368 22.47 31.63 7.13
C THR A 368 23.40 30.98 6.10
N ALA A 369 24.01 29.86 6.46
CA ALA A 369 24.90 29.12 5.58
C ALA A 369 24.17 28.69 4.29
N SER A 370 24.87 28.74 3.14
CA SER A 370 24.30 28.31 1.86
C SER A 370 23.93 26.84 1.91
N TRP A 371 22.80 26.48 1.30
CA TRP A 371 22.41 25.08 1.12
C TRP A 371 23.47 24.30 0.35
N SER A 372 23.69 23.04 0.74
CA SER A 372 24.60 22.09 0.11
C SER A 372 23.87 20.77 -0.11
N SER A 373 23.91 20.25 -1.34
CA SER A 373 23.25 18.98 -1.68
C SER A 373 23.84 17.75 -0.98
N SER A 374 25.07 17.85 -0.47
CA SER A 374 25.72 16.74 0.24
C SER A 374 25.54 16.79 1.75
N GLN A 375 25.01 17.88 2.29
CA GLN A 375 24.83 18.06 3.73
C GLN A 375 23.46 17.51 4.16
N ILE A 376 23.46 16.81 5.29
CA ILE A 376 22.23 16.39 5.97
C ILE A 376 21.69 17.56 6.78
N TYR A 377 20.39 17.82 6.64
CA TYR A 377 19.64 18.80 7.44
C TYR A 377 18.52 18.08 8.20
N VAL A 378 18.28 18.50 9.43
CA VAL A 378 17.17 18.01 10.27
C VAL A 378 16.13 19.09 10.49
N GLY A 379 14.94 18.69 10.94
CA GLY A 379 13.83 19.62 11.16
C GLY A 379 14.24 20.83 12.02
N GLY A 380 14.07 22.04 11.48
CA GLY A 380 14.47 23.30 12.11
C GLY A 380 15.74 23.93 11.54
N ASP A 381 16.59 23.17 10.85
CA ASP A 381 17.82 23.69 10.26
C ASP A 381 17.52 24.74 9.18
N LYS A 382 18.33 25.82 9.15
CA LYS A 382 18.14 26.95 8.24
C LYS A 382 19.32 27.11 7.28
N VAL A 383 18.99 27.32 6.01
CA VAL A 383 19.95 27.55 4.94
C VAL A 383 19.56 28.76 4.10
N SER A 384 20.52 29.30 3.35
CA SER A 384 20.25 30.27 2.30
C SER A 384 20.33 29.61 0.93
N TRP A 385 19.34 29.87 0.07
CA TRP A 385 19.35 29.37 -1.30
C TRP A 385 18.52 30.27 -2.21
N LYS A 386 19.09 30.65 -3.36
CA LYS A 386 18.44 31.50 -4.39
C LYS A 386 17.81 32.80 -3.86
N GLY A 387 18.45 33.45 -2.88
CA GLY A 387 17.98 34.72 -2.31
C GLY A 387 16.82 34.58 -1.33
N HIS A 388 16.69 33.42 -0.68
CA HIS A 388 15.67 33.14 0.32
C HIS A 388 16.28 32.36 1.48
N THR A 389 15.73 32.56 2.69
CA THR A 389 16.04 31.70 3.84
C THR A 389 15.06 30.55 3.84
N TRP A 390 15.56 29.33 3.94
CA TRP A 390 14.75 28.12 3.97
C TRP A 390 14.94 27.40 5.28
N GLN A 391 13.89 26.76 5.78
CA GLN A 391 13.93 25.92 6.97
C GLN A 391 13.53 24.48 6.61
N ALA A 392 14.35 23.51 6.99
CA ALA A 392 14.02 22.10 6.83
C ALA A 392 12.83 21.75 7.73
N LYS A 393 11.78 21.14 7.17
CA LYS A 393 10.58 20.72 7.89
C LYS A 393 10.79 19.39 8.61
N TRP A 394 11.66 18.53 8.08
CA TRP A 394 12.11 17.25 8.65
C TRP A 394 13.50 16.91 8.09
N TRP A 395 13.95 15.67 8.29
CA TRP A 395 15.25 15.20 7.78
C TRP A 395 15.30 15.26 6.24
N THR A 396 16.37 15.83 5.67
CA THR A 396 16.55 15.99 4.22
C THR A 396 18.05 16.01 3.86
N GLN A 397 18.41 15.46 2.71
CA GLN A 397 19.75 15.53 2.12
C GLN A 397 19.64 15.51 0.60
N GLY A 398 20.10 16.58 -0.05
CA GLY A 398 20.14 16.66 -1.51
C GLY A 398 18.88 17.22 -2.17
N GLU A 399 17.76 17.31 -1.45
CA GLU A 399 16.57 17.99 -1.95
C GLU A 399 16.77 19.51 -1.96
N GLU A 400 16.64 20.13 -3.14
CA GLU A 400 16.91 21.56 -3.33
C GLU A 400 15.74 22.44 -2.82
N PRO A 401 16.00 23.47 -1.99
CA PRO A 401 14.96 24.39 -1.53
C PRO A 401 14.24 25.09 -2.69
N GLY A 402 12.90 25.11 -2.62
CA GLY A 402 12.03 25.79 -3.60
C GLY A 402 11.60 24.95 -4.82
N THR A 403 11.95 23.67 -4.91
CA THR A 403 11.61 22.81 -6.07
C THR A 403 10.29 22.05 -5.95
N THR A 404 9.80 21.83 -4.72
CA THR A 404 8.65 20.96 -4.41
C THR A 404 7.45 21.72 -3.82
N GLY A 405 7.45 23.06 -3.91
CA GLY A 405 6.37 23.92 -3.42
C GLY A 405 6.17 23.83 -1.89
N GLN A 406 5.00 24.25 -1.39
CA GLN A 406 4.70 24.25 0.06
C GLN A 406 4.70 22.84 0.71
N TRP A 407 4.58 21.81 -0.12
CA TRP A 407 4.58 20.40 0.28
C TRP A 407 5.99 19.81 0.40
N GLY A 408 6.99 20.53 -0.08
CA GLY A 408 8.39 20.12 -0.02
C GLY A 408 8.97 19.99 1.39
N VAL A 409 10.19 19.45 1.44
CA VAL A 409 11.03 19.34 2.64
C VAL A 409 11.48 20.70 3.20
N TRP A 410 11.42 21.76 2.39
CA TRP A 410 11.87 23.11 2.73
C TRP A 410 10.69 24.07 2.84
N GLN A 411 10.59 24.75 3.97
CA GLN A 411 9.70 25.88 4.17
C GLN A 411 10.43 27.17 3.78
N ASP A 412 9.83 27.97 2.88
CA ASP A 412 10.32 29.32 2.57
C ASP A 412 10.04 30.26 3.74
N LEU A 413 11.07 30.89 4.30
CA LEU A 413 10.95 31.92 5.35
C LEU A 413 11.01 33.35 4.78
N GLY A 414 11.06 33.48 3.47
CA GLY A 414 11.06 34.74 2.75
C GLY A 414 12.43 35.14 2.22
N ALA A 415 12.41 36.22 1.43
CA ALA A 415 13.58 36.73 0.74
C ALA A 415 14.68 37.18 1.72
N CYS A 416 15.91 36.86 1.35
CA CYS A 416 17.14 37.38 1.90
C CYS A 416 18.21 37.44 0.79
#